data_AF-A0A5D6W8I8-F1
#
_entry.id   AF-A0A5D6W8I8-F1
#
_cell.length_a   1.000
_cell.length_b   1.000
_cell.length_c   1.000
_cell.angle_alpha   90.00
_cell.angle_beta   90.00
_cell.angle_gamma   90.00
#
_symmetry.space_group_name_H-M   'P 1'
#
loop_
_entity.id
_entity.type
_entity.pdbx_description
1 polymer ?
#
loop_
_entity_poly.entity_id
_entity_poly.type
_entity_poly.pdbx_seq_one_letter_code
_entity_poly.pdbx_strand_id
1 'polypeptide(L)'
;MGKAKRRIAKDIKKNQVDIKQHEFQGLKQKLKNEIAAKHYADSLEVLAQLIGEGCRDAEIMYWGAVAYFYLGDYTRAASWIENTLTFAPGHIEVRLLLARLCMIQDRFDDAEAILDSLNEMQNLTEAQRQEYEQVAELYKELLPVQAANNNWEFVTSGEKVTKDEDWEIIDRSDALNIAPSAASVEKAPGIKINSLDRNQKFIIFWGGLGNQLSQYVFLRWLEKKTGQSYLIDDSFMCRPQVQHNGYELERIFGLDLPLMSKMIAAEDWNVMMERYLAGKTIPQQLLELGYPLTLVAESTDYSFAGNVVRVPVAYNSLLADTQGMIYYHGYWPDHQYFEDIKDDVLKELQFPALTDERNREYAEMIKNTNSVCIHIRRGDFLNLNWELDPAEYRKAEQYFESKDSNLVYYIFSDDIPWCKAHLQELGLDSRQTVFVEGNAGTKSYIDMQLMSYCKHFFIHRSSFSDWASMLSENRGGVIIRKKFKAPWEK
;
A
#
# COMPACT_ATOMS: atom_id res chain seq x y z
N MET A 1 10.04 3.25 -68.33
CA MET A 1 9.16 2.20 -67.73
C MET A 1 9.20 2.11 -66.20
N GLY A 2 10.17 2.72 -65.47
CA GLY A 2 10.29 2.56 -64.01
C GLY A 2 9.27 3.31 -63.13
N LYS A 3 8.78 4.49 -63.56
CA LYS A 3 7.82 5.30 -62.77
C LYS A 3 6.40 4.70 -62.77
N ALA A 4 5.95 4.12 -63.89
CA ALA A 4 4.65 3.46 -64.01
C ALA A 4 4.58 2.16 -63.18
N LYS A 5 5.64 1.33 -63.21
CA LYS A 5 5.74 0.12 -62.37
C LYS A 5 5.71 0.42 -60.86
N ARG A 6 6.35 1.51 -60.42
CA ARG A 6 6.32 1.93 -59.00
C ARG A 6 4.95 2.43 -58.56
N ARG A 7 4.21 3.12 -59.45
CA ARG A 7 2.84 3.58 -59.17
C ARG A 7 1.87 2.40 -59.06
N ILE A 8 1.93 1.46 -59.99
CA ILE A 8 1.12 0.23 -59.98
C ILE A 8 1.42 -0.63 -58.73
N ALA A 9 2.68 -0.79 -58.34
CA ALA A 9 3.03 -1.51 -57.12
C ALA A 9 2.53 -0.82 -55.85
N LYS A 10 2.48 0.52 -55.83
CA LYS A 10 1.91 1.31 -54.71
C LYS A 10 0.39 1.18 -54.66
N ASP A 11 -0.28 1.19 -55.81
CA ASP A 11 -1.74 1.05 -55.91
C ASP A 11 -2.20 -0.38 -55.57
N ILE A 12 -1.44 -1.42 -55.95
CA ILE A 12 -1.70 -2.81 -55.54
C ILE A 12 -1.51 -2.99 -54.02
N LYS A 13 -0.46 -2.40 -53.45
CA LYS A 13 -0.20 -2.46 -52.00
C LYS A 13 -1.25 -1.68 -51.21
N LYS A 14 -1.76 -0.57 -51.76
CA LYS A 14 -2.88 0.19 -51.20
C LYS A 14 -4.19 -0.62 -51.27
N ASN A 15 -4.53 -1.20 -52.42
CA ASN A 15 -5.69 -2.08 -52.56
C ASN A 15 -5.62 -3.32 -51.64
N GLN A 16 -4.45 -3.93 -51.44
CA GLN A 16 -4.32 -5.07 -50.51
C GLN A 16 -4.50 -4.67 -49.03
N VAL A 17 -4.08 -3.45 -48.66
CA VAL A 17 -4.34 -2.90 -47.32
C VAL A 17 -5.83 -2.56 -47.17
N ASP A 18 -6.44 -1.97 -48.18
CA ASP A 18 -7.87 -1.62 -48.20
C ASP A 18 -8.77 -2.88 -48.15
N ILE A 19 -8.38 -3.97 -48.83
CA ILE A 19 -9.09 -5.27 -48.77
C ILE A 19 -8.98 -5.90 -47.36
N LYS A 20 -7.78 -5.92 -46.76
CA LYS A 20 -7.60 -6.44 -45.39
C LYS A 20 -8.31 -5.60 -44.33
N GLN A 21 -8.37 -4.28 -44.51
CA GLN A 21 -9.14 -3.41 -43.61
C GLN A 21 -10.65 -3.67 -43.72
N HIS A 22 -11.15 -3.99 -44.92
CA HIS A 22 -12.56 -4.33 -45.13
C HIS A 22 -12.93 -5.73 -44.58
N GLU A 23 -11.99 -6.68 -44.55
CA GLU A 23 -12.16 -8.01 -43.92
C GLU A 23 -12.38 -7.91 -42.39
N PHE A 24 -11.66 -7.01 -41.72
CA PHE A 24 -11.80 -6.85 -40.26
C PHE A 24 -13.04 -6.07 -39.82
N GLN A 25 -13.69 -5.31 -40.71
CA GLN A 25 -14.86 -4.50 -40.36
C GLN A 25 -16.02 -5.34 -39.80
N GLY A 26 -16.29 -6.51 -40.40
CA GLY A 26 -17.34 -7.41 -39.94
C GLY A 26 -17.08 -7.95 -38.53
N LEU A 27 -15.84 -8.38 -38.27
CA LEU A 27 -15.44 -8.89 -36.95
C LEU A 27 -15.37 -7.79 -35.88
N LYS A 28 -14.91 -6.58 -36.24
CA LYS A 28 -14.95 -5.41 -35.35
C LYS A 28 -16.38 -5.05 -34.96
N GLN A 29 -17.31 -5.07 -35.92
CA GLN A 29 -18.71 -4.82 -35.63
C GLN A 29 -19.32 -5.92 -34.75
N LYS A 30 -18.99 -7.19 -35.01
CA LYS A 30 -19.40 -8.31 -34.15
C LYS A 30 -18.90 -8.13 -32.72
N LEU A 31 -17.61 -7.79 -32.53
CA LEU A 31 -17.03 -7.52 -31.21
C LEU A 31 -17.81 -6.42 -30.47
N LYS A 32 -18.08 -5.29 -31.15
CA LYS A 32 -18.87 -4.19 -30.56
C LYS A 32 -20.28 -4.62 -30.16
N ASN A 33 -20.93 -5.46 -30.97
CA ASN A 33 -22.26 -5.98 -30.67
C ASN A 33 -22.26 -6.90 -29.43
N GLU A 34 -21.27 -7.79 -29.30
CA GLU A 34 -21.16 -8.66 -28.11
C GLU A 34 -20.89 -7.86 -26.84
N ILE A 35 -20.02 -6.84 -26.90
CA ILE A 35 -19.80 -5.93 -25.77
C ILE A 35 -21.07 -5.17 -25.40
N ALA A 36 -21.81 -4.65 -26.39
CA ALA A 36 -23.07 -3.94 -26.16
C ALA A 36 -24.16 -4.86 -25.57
N ALA A 37 -24.14 -6.15 -25.94
CA ALA A 37 -25.00 -7.18 -25.37
C ALA A 37 -24.52 -7.69 -23.99
N LYS A 38 -23.39 -7.20 -23.47
CA LYS A 38 -22.74 -7.64 -22.23
C LYS A 38 -22.27 -9.10 -22.25
N HIS A 39 -22.06 -9.67 -23.43
CA HIS A 39 -21.52 -11.01 -23.62
C HIS A 39 -19.98 -10.97 -23.62
N TYR A 40 -19.40 -10.61 -22.47
CA TYR A 40 -17.97 -10.33 -22.40
C TYR A 40 -17.09 -11.57 -22.67
N ALA A 41 -17.51 -12.76 -22.26
CA ALA A 41 -16.80 -13.99 -22.58
C ALA A 41 -16.78 -14.28 -24.10
N ASP A 42 -17.93 -14.19 -24.77
CA ASP A 42 -18.05 -14.40 -26.21
C ASP A 42 -17.29 -13.32 -27.01
N SER A 43 -17.23 -12.10 -26.49
CA SER A 43 -16.44 -11.01 -27.07
C SER A 43 -14.93 -11.33 -27.09
N LEU A 44 -14.42 -12.08 -26.10
CA LEU A 44 -13.00 -12.49 -26.06
C LEU A 44 -12.65 -13.51 -27.14
N GLU A 45 -13.62 -14.35 -27.57
CA GLU A 45 -13.42 -15.27 -28.70
C GLU A 45 -13.27 -14.51 -30.01
N VAL A 46 -14.14 -13.51 -30.24
CA VAL A 46 -14.08 -12.63 -31.42
C VAL A 46 -12.78 -11.80 -31.42
N LEU A 47 -12.36 -11.34 -30.24
CA LEU A 47 -11.10 -10.62 -30.05
C LEU A 47 -9.88 -11.50 -30.37
N ALA A 48 -9.87 -12.75 -29.91
CA ALA A 48 -8.80 -13.70 -30.20
C ALA A 48 -8.69 -13.99 -31.70
N GLN A 49 -9.83 -14.10 -32.40
CA GLN A 49 -9.86 -14.23 -33.86
C GLN A 49 -9.25 -13.02 -34.56
N LEU A 50 -9.66 -11.80 -34.18
CA LEU A 50 -9.13 -10.55 -34.75
C LEU A 50 -7.61 -10.44 -34.59
N ILE A 51 -7.08 -10.80 -33.43
CA ILE A 51 -5.63 -10.76 -33.15
C ILE A 51 -4.90 -11.87 -33.91
N GLY A 52 -5.48 -13.07 -33.95
CA GLY A 52 -4.93 -14.21 -34.70
C GLY A 52 -4.81 -13.93 -36.20
N GLU A 53 -5.74 -13.17 -36.76
CA GLU A 53 -5.70 -12.71 -38.16
C GLU A 53 -4.78 -11.47 -38.37
N GLY A 54 -4.15 -10.98 -37.30
CA GLY A 54 -3.15 -9.91 -37.34
C GLY A 54 -3.70 -8.49 -37.22
N CYS A 55 -4.97 -8.32 -36.80
CA CYS A 55 -5.55 -7.01 -36.55
C CYS A 55 -4.94 -6.39 -35.28
N ARG A 56 -4.27 -5.24 -35.43
CA ARG A 56 -3.71 -4.47 -34.31
C ARG A 56 -4.22 -3.03 -34.40
N ASP A 57 -5.17 -2.71 -33.55
CA ASP A 57 -5.84 -1.41 -33.49
C ASP A 57 -6.15 -1.08 -32.03
N ALA A 58 -6.00 0.19 -31.66
CA ALA A 58 -6.21 0.68 -30.30
C ALA A 58 -7.64 0.37 -29.81
N GLU A 59 -8.63 0.54 -30.69
CA GLU A 59 -10.04 0.24 -30.41
C GLU A 59 -10.23 -1.23 -30.01
N ILE A 60 -9.58 -2.16 -30.69
CA ILE A 60 -9.70 -3.60 -30.38
C ILE A 60 -9.05 -3.91 -29.03
N MET A 61 -7.90 -3.30 -28.75
CA MET A 61 -7.21 -3.46 -27.47
C MET A 61 -8.05 -2.89 -26.31
N TYR A 62 -8.68 -1.73 -26.53
CA TYR A 62 -9.63 -1.14 -25.60
C TYR A 62 -10.81 -2.09 -25.32
N TRP A 63 -11.46 -2.64 -26.35
CA TRP A 63 -12.57 -3.58 -26.12
C TRP A 63 -12.14 -4.87 -25.40
N GLY A 64 -10.89 -5.31 -25.60
CA GLY A 64 -10.31 -6.39 -24.80
C GLY A 64 -10.15 -6.03 -23.33
N ALA A 65 -9.67 -4.82 -23.04
CA ALA A 65 -9.61 -4.30 -21.68
C ALA A 65 -11.00 -4.24 -21.02
N VAL A 66 -12.00 -3.74 -21.74
CA VAL A 66 -13.40 -3.68 -21.29
C VAL A 66 -13.94 -5.08 -20.96
N ALA A 67 -13.72 -6.06 -21.83
CA ALA A 67 -14.18 -7.43 -21.61
C ALA A 67 -13.58 -8.04 -20.34
N TYR A 68 -12.26 -7.94 -20.15
CA TYR A 68 -11.61 -8.44 -18.93
C TYR A 68 -12.05 -7.69 -17.68
N PHE A 69 -12.23 -6.37 -17.77
CA PHE A 69 -12.69 -5.54 -16.67
C PHE A 69 -14.06 -5.99 -16.15
N TYR A 70 -15.03 -6.20 -17.04
CA TYR A 70 -16.38 -6.63 -16.64
C TYR A 70 -16.49 -8.12 -16.28
N LEU A 71 -15.52 -8.94 -16.68
CA LEU A 71 -15.37 -10.31 -16.18
C LEU A 71 -14.69 -10.38 -14.80
N GLY A 72 -14.21 -9.25 -14.27
CA GLY A 72 -13.52 -9.19 -12.98
C GLY A 72 -12.05 -9.63 -13.00
N ASP A 73 -11.48 -9.89 -14.19
CA ASP A 73 -10.06 -10.19 -14.35
C ASP A 73 -9.27 -8.87 -14.46
N TYR A 74 -9.15 -8.19 -13.33
CA TYR A 74 -8.53 -6.86 -13.24
C TYR A 74 -7.05 -6.86 -13.60
N THR A 75 -6.34 -7.98 -13.40
CA THR A 75 -4.94 -8.11 -13.79
C THR A 75 -4.79 -8.10 -15.32
N ARG A 76 -5.61 -8.87 -16.04
CA ARG A 76 -5.59 -8.82 -17.51
C ARG A 76 -6.16 -7.51 -18.02
N ALA A 77 -7.21 -6.97 -17.40
CA ALA A 77 -7.73 -5.65 -17.74
C ALA A 77 -6.63 -4.58 -17.69
N ALA A 78 -5.84 -4.53 -16.60
CA ALA A 78 -4.71 -3.62 -16.44
C ALA A 78 -3.68 -3.77 -17.57
N SER A 79 -3.28 -5.01 -17.90
CA SER A 79 -2.31 -5.27 -18.97
C SER A 79 -2.83 -4.79 -20.34
N TRP A 80 -4.11 -4.99 -20.62
CA TRP A 80 -4.72 -4.53 -21.88
C TRP A 80 -4.91 -3.01 -21.94
N ILE A 81 -5.21 -2.37 -20.81
CA ILE A 81 -5.22 -0.91 -20.67
C ILE A 81 -3.82 -0.34 -20.98
N GLU A 82 -2.77 -0.90 -20.36
CA GLU A 82 -1.40 -0.48 -20.58
C GLU A 82 -0.96 -0.65 -22.04
N ASN A 83 -1.30 -1.79 -22.66
CA ASN A 83 -1.02 -2.04 -24.08
C ASN A 83 -1.75 -1.02 -24.98
N THR A 84 -3.00 -0.69 -24.66
CA THR A 84 -3.78 0.30 -25.41
C THR A 84 -3.18 1.69 -25.27
N LEU A 85 -2.79 2.10 -24.05
CA LEU A 85 -2.17 3.40 -23.79
C LEU A 85 -0.76 3.51 -24.40
N THR A 86 -0.01 2.41 -24.43
CA THR A 86 1.29 2.35 -25.13
C THR A 86 1.11 2.57 -26.62
N PHE A 87 0.07 1.98 -27.22
CA PHE A 87 -0.22 2.09 -28.64
C PHE A 87 -0.87 3.44 -29.01
N ALA A 88 -1.77 3.94 -28.17
CA ALA A 88 -2.52 5.18 -28.34
C ALA A 88 -2.63 5.95 -27.01
N PRO A 89 -1.61 6.74 -26.64
CA PRO A 89 -1.57 7.42 -25.34
C PRO A 89 -2.73 8.39 -25.10
N GLY A 90 -3.31 8.94 -26.17
CA GLY A 90 -4.44 9.87 -26.14
C GLY A 90 -5.82 9.23 -26.18
N HIS A 91 -5.94 7.90 -26.05
CA HIS A 91 -7.23 7.22 -26.06
C HIS A 91 -7.99 7.53 -24.75
N ILE A 92 -9.10 8.24 -24.84
CA ILE A 92 -9.80 8.82 -23.67
C ILE A 92 -10.55 7.74 -22.90
N GLU A 93 -11.25 6.87 -23.60
CA GLU A 93 -12.13 5.83 -23.08
C GLU A 93 -11.34 4.81 -22.25
N VAL A 94 -10.12 4.45 -22.68
CA VAL A 94 -9.28 3.54 -21.90
C VAL A 94 -8.67 4.21 -20.67
N ARG A 95 -8.46 5.54 -20.69
CA ARG A 95 -8.08 6.31 -19.49
C ARG A 95 -9.23 6.37 -18.49
N LEU A 96 -10.46 6.55 -18.95
CA LEU A 96 -11.66 6.47 -18.10
C LEU A 96 -11.83 5.07 -17.51
N LEU A 97 -11.58 4.02 -18.29
CA LEU A 97 -11.56 2.64 -17.79
C LEU A 97 -10.44 2.41 -16.76
N LEU A 98 -9.27 3.02 -16.95
CA LEU A 98 -8.18 3.01 -15.97
C LEU A 98 -8.59 3.73 -14.68
N ALA A 99 -9.23 4.89 -14.75
CA ALA A 99 -9.75 5.58 -13.57
C ALA A 99 -10.73 4.70 -12.79
N ARG A 100 -11.65 4.00 -13.48
CA ARG A 100 -12.55 3.02 -12.86
C ARG A 100 -11.80 1.86 -12.22
N LEU A 101 -10.75 1.35 -12.89
CA LEU A 101 -9.92 0.28 -12.35
C LEU A 101 -9.15 0.74 -11.11
N CYS A 102 -8.63 1.97 -11.12
CA CYS A 102 -7.99 2.58 -9.96
C CYS A 102 -8.97 2.72 -8.80
N MET A 103 -10.20 3.19 -9.03
CA MET A 103 -11.24 3.24 -7.99
C MET A 103 -11.57 1.85 -7.41
N ILE A 104 -11.67 0.81 -8.24
CA ILE A 104 -11.89 -0.58 -7.78
C ILE A 104 -10.71 -1.12 -6.96
N GLN A 105 -9.52 -0.61 -7.21
CA GLN A 105 -8.28 -0.98 -6.50
C GLN A 105 -7.95 -0.02 -5.34
N ASP A 106 -8.89 0.83 -4.94
CA ASP A 106 -8.74 1.86 -3.90
C ASP A 106 -7.59 2.86 -4.15
N ARG A 107 -7.21 3.03 -5.42
CA ARG A 107 -6.24 4.01 -5.92
C ARG A 107 -6.95 5.30 -6.32
N PHE A 108 -7.66 5.94 -5.37
CA PHE A 108 -8.47 7.12 -5.65
C PHE A 108 -7.63 8.32 -6.12
N ASP A 109 -6.43 8.52 -5.58
CA ASP A 109 -5.52 9.58 -6.05
C ASP A 109 -5.12 9.39 -7.52
N ASP A 110 -4.93 8.14 -7.96
CA ASP A 110 -4.63 7.85 -9.37
C ASP A 110 -5.86 8.06 -10.25
N ALA A 111 -7.05 7.69 -9.76
CA ALA A 111 -8.30 7.97 -10.45
C ALA A 111 -8.52 9.49 -10.58
N GLU A 112 -8.22 10.26 -9.53
CA GLU A 112 -8.29 11.72 -9.52
C GLU A 112 -7.33 12.33 -10.53
N ALA A 113 -6.05 11.96 -10.48
CA ALA A 113 -5.04 12.47 -11.41
C ALA A 113 -5.42 12.19 -12.87
N ILE A 114 -6.00 11.02 -13.16
CA ILE A 114 -6.50 10.70 -14.49
C ILE A 114 -7.68 11.61 -14.85
N LEU A 115 -8.67 11.76 -13.96
CA LEU A 115 -9.86 12.57 -14.19
C LEU A 115 -9.51 14.06 -14.37
N ASP A 116 -8.63 14.61 -13.53
CA ASP A 116 -8.14 15.98 -13.66
C ASP A 116 -7.43 16.19 -15.00
N SER A 117 -6.56 15.26 -15.40
CA SER A 117 -5.87 15.33 -16.70
C SER A 117 -6.83 15.32 -17.89
N LEU A 118 -7.99 14.66 -17.75
CA LEU A 118 -9.02 14.61 -18.79
C LEU A 118 -9.90 15.87 -18.76
N ASN A 119 -10.15 16.44 -17.59
CA ASN A 119 -10.93 17.67 -17.42
C ASN A 119 -10.23 18.88 -18.05
N GLU A 120 -8.90 18.92 -18.02
CA GLU A 120 -8.09 19.98 -18.64
C GLU A 120 -8.07 19.93 -20.18
N MET A 121 -8.52 18.82 -20.79
CA MET A 121 -8.56 18.69 -22.26
C MET A 121 -9.73 19.47 -22.87
N GLN A 122 -9.42 20.45 -23.73
CA GLN A 122 -10.44 21.29 -24.37
C GLN A 122 -11.21 20.63 -25.53
N ASN A 123 -10.80 19.43 -25.98
CA ASN A 123 -11.28 18.82 -27.24
C ASN A 123 -12.00 17.47 -27.06
N LEU A 124 -12.70 17.25 -25.94
CA LEU A 124 -13.53 16.04 -25.77
C LEU A 124 -14.77 16.09 -26.67
N THR A 125 -15.13 14.96 -27.27
CA THR A 125 -16.44 14.82 -27.95
C THR A 125 -17.56 14.82 -26.91
N GLU A 126 -18.79 15.12 -27.34
CA GLU A 126 -19.97 15.10 -26.44
C GLU A 126 -20.13 13.75 -25.73
N ALA A 127 -19.93 12.64 -26.45
CA ALA A 127 -20.01 11.30 -25.87
C ALA A 127 -18.92 11.04 -24.82
N GLN A 128 -17.69 11.46 -25.08
CA GLN A 128 -16.58 11.34 -24.13
C GLN A 128 -16.78 12.24 -22.91
N ARG A 129 -17.36 13.43 -23.09
CA ARG A 129 -17.69 14.33 -21.98
C ARG A 129 -18.75 13.71 -21.07
N GLN A 130 -19.79 13.12 -21.66
CA GLN A 130 -20.83 12.43 -20.90
C GLN A 130 -20.28 11.22 -20.12
N GLU A 131 -19.40 10.43 -20.73
CA GLU A 131 -18.77 9.29 -20.05
C GLU A 131 -17.83 9.75 -18.92
N TYR A 132 -17.04 10.80 -19.17
CA TYR A 132 -16.22 11.44 -18.15
C TYR A 132 -17.06 11.90 -16.95
N GLU A 133 -18.18 12.59 -17.20
CA GLU A 133 -19.06 13.07 -16.13
C GLU A 133 -19.65 11.93 -15.31
N GLN A 134 -20.01 10.80 -15.93
CA GLN A 134 -20.47 9.61 -15.21
C GLN A 134 -19.36 9.00 -14.34
N VAL A 135 -18.12 8.95 -14.83
CA VAL A 135 -16.98 8.42 -14.06
C VAL A 135 -16.59 9.38 -12.94
N ALA A 136 -16.62 10.70 -13.20
CA ALA A 136 -16.33 11.72 -12.20
C ALA A 136 -17.40 11.76 -11.11
N GLU A 137 -18.67 11.57 -11.46
CA GLU A 137 -19.74 11.46 -10.47
C GLU A 137 -19.61 10.17 -9.66
N LEU A 138 -19.32 9.04 -10.31
CA LEU A 138 -18.99 7.79 -9.63
C LEU A 138 -17.80 7.98 -8.67
N TYR A 139 -16.76 8.70 -9.09
CA TYR A 139 -15.61 9.03 -8.26
C TYR A 139 -16.03 9.85 -7.02
N LYS A 140 -16.89 10.86 -7.18
CA LYS A 140 -17.44 11.63 -6.05
C LYS A 140 -18.33 10.79 -5.12
N GLU A 141 -19.15 9.91 -5.67
CA GLU A 141 -20.02 9.01 -4.91
C GLU A 141 -19.21 7.98 -4.10
N LEU A 142 -18.09 7.53 -4.67
CA LEU A 142 -17.14 6.62 -4.03
C LEU A 142 -16.12 7.36 -3.14
N LEU A 143 -16.04 8.69 -3.23
CA LEU A 143 -15.17 9.53 -2.41
C LEU A 143 -15.63 9.48 -0.94
N PRO A 144 -14.72 9.32 0.03
CA PRO A 144 -15.10 9.34 1.44
C PRO A 144 -15.72 10.69 1.84
N VAL A 145 -16.97 10.69 2.34
CA VAL A 145 -17.58 11.86 2.96
C VAL A 145 -16.86 12.18 4.28
N GLN A 146 -15.99 13.19 4.29
CA GLN A 146 -15.46 13.81 5.51
C GLN A 146 -15.22 15.31 5.32
N ALA A 147 -16.08 16.15 5.89
CA ALA A 147 -15.80 17.55 6.17
C ALA A 147 -16.65 18.04 7.35
N ALA A 148 -16.16 17.87 8.58
CA ALA A 148 -16.33 18.83 9.67
C ALA A 148 -15.57 18.35 10.92
N ASN A 149 -14.65 19.21 11.36
CA ASN A 149 -13.91 19.20 12.63
C ASN A 149 -12.72 18.24 12.69
N ASN A 150 -11.51 18.81 12.60
CA ASN A 150 -10.55 18.81 13.71
C ASN A 150 -9.36 19.74 13.41
N ASN A 151 -9.42 20.98 13.92
CA ASN A 151 -8.23 21.72 14.30
C ASN A 151 -7.86 21.28 15.72
N TRP A 152 -6.91 20.36 15.88
CA TRP A 152 -6.28 20.09 17.17
C TRP A 152 -4.79 19.82 16.99
N GLU A 153 -3.97 20.59 17.69
CA GLU A 153 -2.55 20.31 17.88
C GLU A 153 -2.38 19.35 19.05
N PHE A 154 -1.58 18.29 18.88
CA PHE A 154 -1.17 17.42 19.98
C PHE A 154 0.36 17.38 20.08
N VAL A 155 0.83 17.63 21.29
CA VAL A 155 2.23 17.58 21.75
C VAL A 155 2.27 16.54 22.86
N THR A 156 3.13 15.52 22.76
CA THR A 156 3.44 14.61 23.87
C THR A 156 4.54 15.22 24.75
N SER A 157 4.51 14.87 26.04
CA SER A 157 5.31 15.50 27.09
C SER A 157 6.83 15.35 26.86
N GLY A 158 7.48 16.47 26.50
CA GLY A 158 8.94 16.60 26.42
C GLY A 158 9.47 16.83 25.00
N GLU A 159 8.72 16.47 23.95
CA GLU A 159 9.17 16.64 22.56
C GLU A 159 8.79 18.02 22.03
N LYS A 160 9.72 18.70 21.37
CA LYS A 160 9.42 19.95 20.66
C LYS A 160 9.14 19.64 19.21
N VAL A 161 7.87 19.78 18.83
CA VAL A 161 7.44 19.70 17.43
C VAL A 161 7.41 21.10 16.83
N THR A 162 8.20 21.33 15.79
CA THR A 162 8.07 22.54 14.95
C THR A 162 7.50 22.16 13.60
N LYS A 163 6.47 22.89 13.16
CA LYS A 163 5.78 22.67 11.88
C LYS A 163 6.31 23.64 10.83
N ASP A 164 6.80 23.10 9.71
CA ASP A 164 6.97 23.83 8.44
C ASP A 164 5.72 23.58 7.55
N GLU A 165 5.56 24.23 6.41
CA GLU A 165 4.42 24.05 5.50
C GLU A 165 4.26 22.59 5.03
N ASP A 166 5.37 21.86 4.89
CA ASP A 166 5.42 20.48 4.38
C ASP A 166 6.02 19.43 5.34
N TRP A 167 6.67 19.87 6.43
CA TRP A 167 7.46 19.00 7.31
C TRP A 167 6.99 19.04 8.77
N GLU A 168 7.12 17.88 9.42
CA GLU A 168 7.07 17.74 10.86
C GLU A 168 8.48 17.43 11.37
N ILE A 169 8.98 18.28 12.28
CA ILE A 169 10.31 18.15 12.88
C ILE A 169 10.14 17.86 14.36
N ILE A 170 10.66 16.72 14.80
CA ILE A 170 10.52 16.21 16.17
C ILE A 170 11.90 16.17 16.82
N ASP A 171 12.10 16.99 17.86
CA ASP A 171 13.29 16.96 18.73
C ASP A 171 13.01 16.07 19.95
N ARG A 172 13.78 14.98 20.07
CA ARG A 172 13.55 13.92 21.06
C ARG A 172 14.39 14.07 22.36
N SER A 173 15.21 15.12 22.47
CA SER A 173 16.33 15.25 23.43
C SER A 173 16.01 15.06 24.94
N ASP A 174 14.74 14.97 25.33
CA ASP A 174 14.28 14.87 26.73
C ASP A 174 13.75 13.48 27.19
N ALA A 175 13.81 12.40 26.39
CA ALA A 175 13.22 11.10 26.76
C ALA A 175 14.20 10.05 27.37
N LEU A 176 13.82 9.45 28.53
CA LEU A 176 14.60 8.49 29.34
C LEU A 176 14.32 6.99 29.03
N ASN A 177 15.33 6.12 29.21
CA ASN A 177 15.39 4.69 28.86
C ASN A 177 15.11 3.70 30.03
N ILE A 178 14.37 2.58 29.83
CA ILE A 178 14.35 1.37 30.71
C ILE A 178 14.07 0.04 29.93
N ALA A 179 14.72 -1.05 30.35
CA ALA A 179 14.85 -2.39 29.70
C ALA A 179 13.80 -3.49 30.10
N PRO A 180 13.75 -4.66 29.37
CA PRO A 180 12.70 -5.70 29.49
C PRO A 180 13.11 -7.04 30.16
N SER A 181 12.10 -7.87 30.51
CA SER A 181 12.21 -9.33 30.67
C SER A 181 10.91 -10.04 30.26
N ALA A 182 10.99 -11.24 29.65
CA ALA A 182 9.84 -12.01 29.15
C ALA A 182 9.78 -13.45 29.68
N ALA A 183 8.58 -14.06 29.62
CA ALA A 183 8.33 -15.48 29.88
C ALA A 183 7.24 -16.02 28.90
N SER A 184 7.30 -17.32 28.56
CA SER A 184 6.45 -18.01 27.58
C SER A 184 5.65 -19.19 28.18
N VAL A 185 4.56 -19.61 27.50
CA VAL A 185 3.66 -20.74 27.87
C VAL A 185 3.23 -21.52 26.61
N GLU A 186 3.06 -22.85 26.72
CA GLU A 186 2.73 -23.84 25.66
C GLU A 186 1.25 -23.91 25.22
N LYS A 187 1.02 -24.48 24.00
CA LYS A 187 -0.26 -24.52 23.25
C LYS A 187 -1.19 -25.72 23.51
N ALA A 188 -2.49 -25.45 23.45
CA ALA A 188 -3.65 -26.35 23.55
C ALA A 188 -4.22 -26.73 22.15
N PRO A 189 -5.10 -27.74 22.02
CA PRO A 189 -5.73 -28.13 20.75
C PRO A 189 -6.64 -27.03 20.14
N GLY A 190 -6.71 -26.98 18.80
CA GLY A 190 -7.39 -25.92 18.03
C GLY A 190 -8.92 -25.87 18.18
N ILE A 191 -9.48 -24.67 18.04
CA ILE A 191 -10.89 -24.31 18.23
C ILE A 191 -11.68 -24.56 16.94
N LYS A 192 -12.87 -25.18 17.04
CA LYS A 192 -13.78 -25.30 15.90
C LYS A 192 -14.44 -23.96 15.59
N ILE A 193 -14.54 -23.59 14.32
CA ILE A 193 -15.02 -22.24 13.92
C ILE A 193 -16.43 -21.95 14.41
N ASN A 194 -17.32 -22.95 14.43
CA ASN A 194 -18.69 -22.83 14.91
C ASN A 194 -18.83 -22.81 16.44
N SER A 195 -17.71 -22.90 17.16
CA SER A 195 -17.63 -22.86 18.63
C SER A 195 -16.98 -21.59 19.16
N LEU A 196 -16.67 -20.61 18.30
CA LEU A 196 -16.17 -19.30 18.72
C LEU A 196 -17.14 -18.62 19.69
N ASP A 197 -16.58 -17.93 20.68
CA ASP A 197 -17.33 -17.04 21.54
C ASP A 197 -18.06 -15.99 20.68
N ARG A 198 -19.35 -15.78 20.95
CA ARG A 198 -20.17 -14.79 20.25
C ARG A 198 -19.73 -13.35 20.52
N ASN A 199 -18.88 -13.13 21.54
CA ASN A 199 -18.24 -11.86 21.84
C ASN A 199 -16.74 -11.83 21.45
N GLN A 200 -16.26 -12.81 20.67
CA GLN A 200 -14.87 -12.82 20.22
C GLN A 200 -14.55 -11.54 19.44
N LYS A 201 -13.34 -11.01 19.66
CA LYS A 201 -12.83 -9.85 18.93
C LYS A 201 -11.72 -10.27 17.98
N PHE A 202 -11.67 -9.62 16.83
CA PHE A 202 -10.72 -9.90 15.76
C PHE A 202 -10.02 -8.63 15.32
N ILE A 203 -8.76 -8.76 14.93
CA ILE A 203 -8.01 -7.72 14.21
C ILE A 203 -7.38 -8.34 12.96
N ILE A 204 -7.52 -7.68 11.82
CA ILE A 204 -6.85 -8.12 10.60
C ILE A 204 -5.38 -7.70 10.59
N PHE A 205 -4.50 -8.61 10.18
CA PHE A 205 -3.09 -8.31 9.91
C PHE A 205 -2.82 -8.43 8.40
N TRP A 206 -2.26 -7.37 7.80
CA TRP A 206 -1.94 -7.33 6.38
C TRP A 206 -0.84 -6.32 6.02
N GLY A 207 -0.28 -6.45 4.82
CA GLY A 207 0.83 -5.63 4.36
C GLY A 207 2.20 -6.04 4.92
N GLY A 208 3.21 -5.20 4.71
CA GLY A 208 4.59 -5.48 5.14
C GLY A 208 4.85 -5.24 6.62
N LEU A 209 6.10 -5.49 7.06
CA LEU A 209 6.53 -5.38 8.46
C LEU A 209 6.09 -4.09 9.18
N GLY A 210 6.23 -2.92 8.55
CA GLY A 210 5.79 -1.65 9.15
C GLY A 210 4.28 -1.62 9.45
N ASN A 211 3.46 -2.18 8.56
CA ASN A 211 2.01 -2.25 8.77
C ASN A 211 1.66 -3.25 9.88
N GLN A 212 2.35 -4.40 9.90
CA GLN A 212 2.18 -5.39 10.96
C GLN A 212 2.52 -4.82 12.35
N LEU A 213 3.52 -3.93 12.44
CA LEU A 213 3.86 -3.23 13.68
C LEU A 213 2.77 -2.25 14.13
N SER A 214 2.18 -1.47 13.22
CA SER A 214 1.02 -0.61 13.54
C SER A 214 -0.16 -1.42 14.05
N GLN A 215 -0.51 -2.50 13.37
CA GLN A 215 -1.59 -3.39 13.75
C GLN A 215 -1.31 -4.08 15.09
N TYR A 216 -0.06 -4.47 15.33
CA TYR A 216 0.37 -5.03 16.61
C TYR A 216 0.23 -4.04 17.76
N VAL A 217 0.71 -2.81 17.59
CA VAL A 217 0.61 -1.79 18.62
C VAL A 217 -0.84 -1.41 18.90
N PHE A 218 -1.68 -1.32 17.87
CA PHE A 218 -3.11 -1.13 18.06
C PHE A 218 -3.77 -2.29 18.81
N LEU A 219 -3.42 -3.54 18.49
CA LEU A 219 -3.86 -4.72 19.23
C LEU A 219 -3.46 -4.65 20.71
N ARG A 220 -2.17 -4.42 21.02
CA ARG A 220 -1.68 -4.33 22.40
C ARG A 220 -2.34 -3.19 23.16
N TRP A 221 -2.57 -2.08 22.47
CA TRP A 221 -3.29 -0.94 23.02
C TRP A 221 -4.74 -1.31 23.38
N LEU A 222 -5.47 -1.98 22.48
CA LEU A 222 -6.82 -2.50 22.72
C LEU A 222 -6.86 -3.48 23.91
N GLU A 223 -5.94 -4.44 23.96
CA GLU A 223 -5.83 -5.40 25.07
C GLU A 223 -5.62 -4.70 26.41
N LYS A 224 -4.74 -3.69 26.45
CA LYS A 224 -4.46 -2.92 27.67
C LYS A 224 -5.65 -2.06 28.11
N LYS A 225 -6.38 -1.44 27.17
CA LYS A 225 -7.53 -0.57 27.49
C LYS A 225 -8.78 -1.36 27.85
N THR A 226 -9.00 -2.51 27.24
CA THR A 226 -10.23 -3.29 27.41
C THR A 226 -10.08 -4.45 28.38
N GLY A 227 -8.86 -4.97 28.60
CA GLY A 227 -8.62 -6.21 29.33
C GLY A 227 -9.13 -7.45 28.61
N GLN A 228 -9.47 -7.35 27.32
CA GLN A 228 -10.03 -8.44 26.52
C GLN A 228 -8.97 -9.07 25.61
N SER A 229 -9.22 -10.32 25.21
CA SER A 229 -8.39 -11.05 24.26
C SER A 229 -8.92 -10.94 22.84
N TYR A 230 -8.01 -10.91 21.88
CA TYR A 230 -8.32 -10.77 20.45
C TYR A 230 -7.71 -11.93 19.67
N LEU A 231 -8.36 -12.36 18.60
CA LEU A 231 -7.77 -13.25 17.60
C LEU A 231 -7.26 -12.41 16.42
N ILE A 232 -6.16 -12.84 15.82
CA ILE A 232 -5.60 -12.14 14.66
C ILE A 232 -6.02 -12.88 13.39
N ASP A 233 -6.74 -12.20 12.50
CA ASP A 233 -6.94 -12.70 11.14
C ASP A 233 -5.65 -12.50 10.34
N ASP A 234 -4.95 -13.61 10.11
CA ASP A 234 -3.74 -13.70 9.30
C ASP A 234 -3.99 -14.31 7.91
N SER A 235 -5.24 -14.34 7.45
CA SER A 235 -5.63 -14.89 6.13
C SER A 235 -4.89 -14.25 4.96
N PHE A 236 -4.62 -12.94 5.02
CA PHE A 236 -3.83 -12.23 4.00
C PHE A 236 -2.41 -12.81 3.87
N MET A 237 -1.79 -13.17 4.99
CA MET A 237 -0.44 -13.73 5.05
C MET A 237 -0.38 -15.20 4.64
N CYS A 238 -1.52 -15.90 4.63
CA CYS A 238 -1.64 -17.30 4.27
C CYS A 238 -1.90 -17.53 2.77
N ARG A 239 -1.85 -16.49 1.94
CA ARG A 239 -2.04 -16.62 0.48
C ARG A 239 -0.84 -17.34 -0.18
N PRO A 240 -1.03 -18.05 -1.31
CA PRO A 240 0.10 -18.70 -2.00
C PRO A 240 1.17 -17.74 -2.54
N GLN A 241 0.83 -16.48 -2.80
CA GLN A 241 1.71 -15.44 -3.34
C GLN A 241 1.76 -14.25 -2.37
N VAL A 242 2.45 -14.43 -1.24
CA VAL A 242 2.50 -13.40 -0.20
C VAL A 242 3.46 -12.29 -0.60
N GLN A 243 2.96 -11.08 -0.71
CA GLN A 243 3.81 -9.88 -0.81
C GLN A 243 4.47 -9.63 0.55
N HIS A 244 5.68 -9.04 0.54
CA HIS A 244 6.36 -8.59 1.78
C HIS A 244 6.62 -9.68 2.84
N ASN A 245 7.10 -10.87 2.44
CA ASN A 245 7.53 -11.96 3.34
C ASN A 245 6.44 -12.60 4.25
N GLY A 246 5.18 -12.19 4.14
CA GLY A 246 4.11 -12.68 4.99
C GLY A 246 4.24 -12.23 6.45
N TYR A 247 3.76 -13.07 7.38
CA TYR A 247 3.80 -12.73 8.81
C TYR A 247 5.21 -12.83 9.37
N GLU A 248 5.76 -11.72 9.88
CA GLU A 248 7.17 -11.65 10.28
C GLU A 248 7.39 -11.49 11.80
N LEU A 249 6.38 -11.05 12.56
CA LEU A 249 6.57 -10.64 13.95
C LEU A 249 7.05 -11.78 14.88
N GLU A 250 6.59 -13.01 14.68
CA GLU A 250 7.07 -14.17 15.45
C GLU A 250 8.54 -14.46 15.17
N ARG A 251 8.94 -14.45 13.89
CA ARG A 251 10.32 -14.77 13.48
C ARG A 251 11.31 -13.68 13.90
N ILE A 252 10.89 -12.42 13.87
CA ILE A 252 11.77 -11.28 14.16
C ILE A 252 11.80 -11.01 15.67
N PHE A 253 10.64 -10.90 16.31
CA PHE A 253 10.53 -10.42 17.69
C PHE A 253 10.19 -11.55 18.70
N GLY A 254 9.97 -12.78 18.23
CA GLY A 254 9.63 -13.90 19.11
C GLY A 254 8.20 -13.85 19.66
N LEU A 255 7.31 -13.06 19.05
CA LEU A 255 5.94 -12.88 19.51
C LEU A 255 5.07 -14.10 19.19
N ASP A 256 4.58 -14.81 20.21
CA ASP A 256 3.56 -15.86 20.06
C ASP A 256 2.17 -15.23 20.17
N LEU A 257 1.63 -14.83 19.02
CA LEU A 257 0.32 -14.19 18.94
C LEU A 257 -0.79 -15.20 18.59
N PRO A 258 -2.06 -14.94 18.99
CA PRO A 258 -3.19 -15.82 18.74
C PRO A 258 -3.72 -15.69 17.29
N LEU A 259 -2.90 -16.13 16.33
CA LEU A 259 -3.23 -16.16 14.90
C LEU A 259 -4.36 -17.15 14.61
N MET A 260 -5.35 -16.76 13.81
CA MET A 260 -6.45 -17.64 13.42
C MET A 260 -5.95 -18.91 12.75
N SER A 261 -4.91 -18.84 11.90
CA SER A 261 -4.29 -20.02 11.29
C SER A 261 -3.73 -21.05 12.28
N LYS A 262 -3.39 -20.62 13.51
CA LYS A 262 -2.90 -21.47 14.60
C LYS A 262 -3.99 -21.87 15.58
N MET A 263 -4.99 -21.02 15.75
CA MET A 263 -6.04 -21.17 16.77
C MET A 263 -7.25 -21.93 16.25
N ILE A 264 -7.58 -21.83 14.95
CA ILE A 264 -8.70 -22.53 14.33
C ILE A 264 -8.27 -23.93 13.90
N ALA A 265 -9.16 -24.92 14.06
CA ALA A 265 -8.91 -26.29 13.61
C ALA A 265 -8.56 -26.32 12.11
N ALA A 266 -7.54 -27.10 11.74
CA ALA A 266 -6.96 -27.07 10.40
C ALA A 266 -7.98 -27.34 9.29
N GLU A 267 -8.95 -28.24 9.51
CA GLU A 267 -9.99 -28.53 8.51
C GLU A 267 -10.90 -27.31 8.28
N ASP A 268 -11.25 -26.61 9.36
CA ASP A 268 -12.11 -25.43 9.28
C ASP A 268 -11.34 -24.26 8.63
N TRP A 269 -10.06 -24.08 9.01
CA TRP A 269 -9.19 -23.06 8.43
C TRP A 269 -8.99 -23.25 6.93
N ASN A 270 -8.76 -24.47 6.46
CA ASN A 270 -8.61 -24.77 5.04
C ASN A 270 -9.87 -24.37 4.25
N VAL A 271 -11.06 -24.71 4.75
CA VAL A 271 -12.33 -24.32 4.12
C VAL A 271 -12.51 -22.79 4.10
N MET A 272 -12.14 -22.11 5.19
CA MET A 272 -12.19 -20.64 5.24
C MET A 272 -11.25 -20.01 4.22
N MET A 273 -10.05 -20.54 4.08
CA MET A 273 -9.04 -20.06 3.12
C MET A 273 -9.44 -20.31 1.67
N GLU A 274 -10.04 -21.46 1.34
CA GLU A 274 -10.60 -21.72 0.00
C GLU A 274 -11.64 -20.66 -0.39
N ARG A 275 -12.56 -20.35 0.53
CA ARG A 275 -13.59 -19.31 0.33
C ARG A 275 -12.98 -17.91 0.25
N TYR A 276 -11.97 -17.64 1.06
CA TYR A 276 -11.22 -16.39 1.04
C TYR A 276 -10.52 -16.15 -0.30
N LEU A 277 -9.85 -17.18 -0.84
CA LEU A 277 -9.23 -17.14 -2.16
C LEU A 277 -10.28 -17.01 -3.29
N ALA A 278 -11.51 -17.47 -3.07
CA ALA A 278 -12.65 -17.23 -3.96
C ALA A 278 -13.29 -15.84 -3.79
N GLY A 279 -12.65 -14.91 -3.06
CA GLY A 279 -13.08 -13.52 -2.92
C GLY A 279 -13.96 -13.24 -1.70
N LYS A 280 -14.13 -14.21 -0.79
CA LYS A 280 -15.03 -14.08 0.35
C LYS A 280 -14.28 -13.79 1.66
N THR A 281 -14.32 -12.54 2.11
CA THR A 281 -13.64 -12.08 3.32
C THR A 281 -14.01 -12.90 4.56
N ILE A 282 -13.06 -13.09 5.47
CA ILE A 282 -13.29 -13.76 6.77
C ILE A 282 -14.50 -13.16 7.53
N PRO A 283 -14.65 -11.83 7.68
CA PRO A 283 -15.82 -11.27 8.36
C PRO A 283 -17.14 -11.65 7.66
N GLN A 284 -17.19 -11.67 6.33
CA GLN A 284 -18.38 -12.10 5.60
C GLN A 284 -18.71 -13.58 5.84
N GLN A 285 -17.70 -14.44 5.98
CA GLN A 285 -17.91 -15.85 6.32
C GLN A 285 -18.48 -16.01 7.74
N LEU A 286 -17.97 -15.27 8.72
CA LEU A 286 -18.47 -15.28 10.10
C LEU A 286 -19.92 -14.81 10.19
N LEU A 287 -20.29 -13.77 9.44
CA LEU A 287 -21.68 -13.31 9.37
C LEU A 287 -22.62 -14.39 8.82
N GLU A 288 -22.21 -15.14 7.80
CA GLU A 288 -23.00 -16.23 7.21
C GLU A 288 -23.15 -17.45 8.13
N LEU A 289 -22.22 -17.63 9.07
CA LEU A 289 -22.34 -18.61 10.15
C LEU A 289 -23.31 -18.16 11.26
N GLY A 290 -23.89 -16.96 11.16
CA GLY A 290 -24.87 -16.44 12.10
C GLY A 290 -24.26 -15.78 13.35
N TYR A 291 -23.01 -15.33 13.27
CA TYR A 291 -22.41 -14.51 14.32
C TYR A 291 -22.90 -13.05 14.23
N PRO A 292 -23.28 -12.43 15.36
CA PRO A 292 -23.67 -11.02 15.40
C PRO A 292 -22.41 -10.14 15.32
N LEU A 293 -21.91 -9.97 14.10
CA LEU A 293 -20.64 -9.31 13.80
C LEU A 293 -20.81 -7.83 13.45
N THR A 294 -20.01 -6.98 14.10
CA THR A 294 -19.78 -5.59 13.70
C THR A 294 -18.37 -5.43 13.16
N LEU A 295 -18.25 -4.91 11.94
CA LEU A 295 -16.97 -4.52 11.35
C LEU A 295 -16.66 -3.08 11.74
N VAL A 296 -15.52 -2.85 12.38
CA VAL A 296 -14.97 -1.51 12.64
C VAL A 296 -13.89 -1.26 11.59
N ALA A 297 -14.14 -0.33 10.67
CA ALA A 297 -13.29 -0.12 9.51
C ALA A 297 -12.63 1.27 9.53
N GLU A 298 -11.31 1.31 9.40
CA GLU A 298 -10.51 2.52 9.18
C GLU A 298 -10.59 3.00 7.72
N SER A 299 -10.77 2.06 6.81
CA SER A 299 -10.81 2.25 5.36
C SER A 299 -12.10 1.69 4.75
N THR A 300 -12.33 1.95 3.46
CA THR A 300 -13.52 1.48 2.72
C THR A 300 -13.29 0.21 1.92
N ASP A 301 -12.06 -0.31 1.94
CA ASP A 301 -11.56 -1.47 1.21
C ASP A 301 -11.97 -2.82 1.86
N TYR A 302 -13.26 -2.97 2.12
CA TYR A 302 -13.84 -4.18 2.69
C TYR A 302 -15.06 -4.65 1.89
N SER A 303 -15.22 -5.96 1.80
CA SER A 303 -16.46 -6.59 1.33
C SER A 303 -17.15 -7.25 2.51
N PHE A 304 -18.21 -6.59 3.02
CA PHE A 304 -18.97 -7.05 4.17
C PHE A 304 -20.41 -6.52 4.12
N ALA A 305 -21.39 -7.42 4.24
CA ALA A 305 -22.82 -7.10 4.16
C ALA A 305 -23.47 -6.79 5.52
N GLY A 306 -22.74 -6.90 6.63
CA GLY A 306 -23.25 -6.71 7.99
C GLY A 306 -23.14 -5.27 8.48
N ASN A 307 -23.19 -5.11 9.81
CA ASN A 307 -23.07 -3.79 10.44
C ASN A 307 -21.63 -3.27 10.34
N VAL A 308 -21.46 -2.04 9.84
CA VAL A 308 -20.15 -1.40 9.73
C VAL A 308 -20.14 -0.09 10.52
N VAL A 309 -19.11 0.07 11.34
CA VAL A 309 -18.77 1.33 12.03
C VAL A 309 -17.49 1.86 11.40
N ARG A 310 -17.54 3.07 10.85
CA ARG A 310 -16.38 3.72 10.22
C ARG A 310 -15.68 4.67 11.17
N VAL A 311 -14.35 4.66 11.15
CA VAL A 311 -13.48 5.58 11.89
C VAL A 311 -13.29 6.86 11.03
N PRO A 312 -13.21 8.09 11.59
CA PRO A 312 -12.91 8.47 12.96
C PRO A 312 -14.15 8.50 13.85
N VAL A 313 -14.31 7.47 14.67
CA VAL A 313 -15.15 7.60 15.85
C VAL A 313 -14.24 8.16 16.94
N ALA A 314 -14.69 9.14 17.73
CA ALA A 314 -13.93 9.66 18.86
C ALA A 314 -13.36 8.48 19.67
N TYR A 315 -12.07 8.51 20.02
CA TYR A 315 -11.28 7.45 20.67
C TYR A 315 -12.05 6.55 21.68
N ASN A 316 -12.95 7.13 22.49
CA ASN A 316 -13.81 6.43 23.44
C ASN A 316 -14.86 5.48 22.82
N SER A 317 -15.17 5.65 21.55
CA SER A 317 -16.23 4.94 20.83
C SER A 317 -15.72 3.66 20.16
N LEU A 318 -14.40 3.55 19.90
CA LEU A 318 -13.74 2.29 19.54
C LEU A 318 -13.79 1.26 20.68
N LEU A 319 -13.98 1.77 21.90
CA LEU A 319 -14.04 1.03 23.17
C LEU A 319 -15.47 0.93 23.73
N ALA A 320 -16.45 1.60 23.11
CA ALA A 320 -17.82 1.62 23.59
C ALA A 320 -18.44 0.21 23.47
N ASP A 321 -19.25 -0.13 24.48
CA ASP A 321 -19.79 -1.46 24.79
C ASP A 321 -20.66 -2.04 23.65
N THR A 322 -20.01 -2.54 22.59
CA THR A 322 -20.68 -3.26 21.51
C THR A 322 -20.87 -4.70 21.94
N GLN A 323 -22.10 -5.06 22.29
CA GLN A 323 -22.48 -6.46 22.47
C GLN A 323 -22.26 -7.22 21.15
N GLY A 324 -21.65 -8.39 21.23
CA GLY A 324 -21.39 -9.26 20.07
C GLY A 324 -19.94 -9.23 19.57
N MET A 325 -19.76 -9.81 18.39
CA MET A 325 -18.45 -10.05 17.80
C MET A 325 -17.96 -8.78 17.10
N ILE A 326 -16.70 -8.39 17.33
CA ILE A 326 -16.11 -7.20 16.70
C ILE A 326 -14.97 -7.60 15.78
N TYR A 327 -14.90 -6.96 14.61
CA TYR A 327 -13.83 -7.16 13.65
C TYR A 327 -13.17 -5.83 13.29
N TYR A 328 -11.92 -5.62 13.70
CA TYR A 328 -11.16 -4.42 13.39
C TYR A 328 -10.44 -4.59 12.04
N HIS A 329 -10.83 -3.78 11.05
CA HIS A 329 -10.28 -3.73 9.70
C HIS A 329 -9.55 -2.40 9.46
N GLY A 330 -8.22 -2.41 9.37
CA GLY A 330 -7.43 -1.20 9.21
C GLY A 330 -5.92 -1.42 9.37
N TYR A 331 -5.15 -0.37 9.10
CA TYR A 331 -3.70 -0.31 9.31
C TYR A 331 -3.33 0.34 10.65
N TRP A 332 -4.19 1.21 11.19
CA TRP A 332 -4.06 1.84 12.50
C TRP A 332 -2.76 2.63 12.66
N PRO A 333 -2.43 3.58 11.76
CA PRO A 333 -1.13 4.25 11.74
C PRO A 333 -0.98 5.34 12.81
N ASP A 334 -2.02 5.63 13.60
CA ASP A 334 -1.99 6.69 14.62
C ASP A 334 -0.94 6.40 15.72
N HIS A 335 0.02 7.32 15.87
CA HIS A 335 1.12 7.20 16.83
C HIS A 335 0.66 7.30 18.28
N GLN A 336 -0.55 7.79 18.56
CA GLN A 336 -1.10 7.83 19.91
C GLN A 336 -1.23 6.43 20.51
N TYR A 337 -1.54 5.42 19.69
CA TYR A 337 -1.59 4.03 20.16
C TYR A 337 -0.24 3.60 20.68
N PHE A 338 0.85 3.95 19.98
CA PHE A 338 2.21 3.68 20.43
C PHE A 338 2.56 4.46 21.69
N GLU A 339 2.33 5.77 21.70
CA GLU A 339 2.73 6.64 22.83
C GLU A 339 2.09 6.22 24.15
N ASP A 340 0.84 5.75 24.12
CA ASP A 340 0.11 5.24 25.28
C ASP A 340 0.74 3.99 25.92
N ILE A 341 1.46 3.18 25.15
CA ILE A 341 2.00 1.88 25.58
C ILE A 341 3.48 1.67 25.22
N LYS A 342 4.20 2.75 24.89
CA LYS A 342 5.53 2.70 24.31
C LYS A 342 6.54 1.87 25.11
N ASP A 343 6.50 1.98 26.43
CA ASP A 343 7.42 1.25 27.30
C ASP A 343 7.23 -0.27 27.20
N ASP A 344 5.99 -0.74 27.01
CA ASP A 344 5.69 -2.16 26.85
C ASP A 344 6.05 -2.61 25.43
N VAL A 345 5.75 -1.79 24.43
CA VAL A 345 6.04 -2.07 23.02
C VAL A 345 7.54 -2.18 22.77
N LEU A 346 8.35 -1.22 23.25
CA LEU A 346 9.81 -1.25 23.10
C LEU A 346 10.42 -2.46 23.82
N LYS A 347 9.78 -2.94 24.87
CA LYS A 347 10.21 -4.15 25.60
C LYS A 347 9.95 -5.43 24.83
N GLU A 348 8.83 -5.49 24.13
CA GLU A 348 8.39 -6.65 23.35
C GLU A 348 9.07 -6.70 21.96
N LEU A 349 9.29 -5.54 21.34
CA LEU A 349 9.84 -5.41 20.00
C LEU A 349 11.37 -5.27 20.00
N GLN A 350 12.04 -6.35 20.40
CA GLN A 350 13.49 -6.44 20.41
C GLN A 350 14.00 -7.21 19.19
N PHE A 351 14.82 -6.57 18.36
CA PHE A 351 15.41 -7.22 17.20
C PHE A 351 16.40 -8.33 17.59
N PRO A 352 16.54 -9.39 16.78
CA PRO A 352 17.51 -10.45 17.04
C PRO A 352 18.94 -9.92 16.84
N ALA A 353 19.92 -10.54 17.49
CA ALA A 353 21.32 -10.14 17.32
C ALA A 353 21.78 -10.26 15.86
N LEU A 354 22.57 -9.29 15.40
CA LEU A 354 23.18 -9.32 14.07
C LEU A 354 24.21 -10.46 14.00
N THR A 355 24.00 -11.38 13.08
CA THR A 355 24.83 -12.60 12.96
C THR A 355 25.93 -12.47 11.91
N ASP A 356 25.69 -11.72 10.83
CA ASP A 356 26.68 -11.52 9.77
C ASP A 356 27.63 -10.34 10.07
N GLU A 357 28.88 -10.47 9.61
CA GLU A 357 29.95 -9.48 9.87
C GLU A 357 29.61 -8.11 9.29
N ARG A 358 29.14 -8.05 8.04
CA ARG A 358 28.85 -6.79 7.35
C ARG A 358 27.81 -5.95 8.11
N ASN A 359 26.72 -6.55 8.56
CA ASN A 359 25.72 -5.81 9.33
C ASN A 359 26.25 -5.43 10.74
N ARG A 360 27.14 -6.23 11.35
CA ARG A 360 27.83 -5.82 12.59
C ARG A 360 28.73 -4.61 12.36
N GLU A 361 29.49 -4.57 11.26
CA GLU A 361 30.31 -3.42 10.87
C GLU A 361 29.44 -2.18 10.65
N TYR A 362 28.32 -2.29 9.92
CA TYR A 362 27.37 -1.19 9.77
C TYR A 362 26.84 -0.69 11.11
N ALA A 363 26.44 -1.60 12.00
CA ALA A 363 25.94 -1.23 13.32
C ALA A 363 27.01 -0.51 14.17
N GLU A 364 28.26 -0.96 14.13
CA GLU A 364 29.37 -0.30 14.82
C GLU A 364 29.63 1.10 14.25
N MET A 365 29.64 1.25 12.93
CA MET A 365 29.79 2.56 12.29
C MET A 365 28.66 3.52 12.69
N ILE A 366 27.40 3.07 12.60
CA ILE A 366 26.21 3.88 12.91
C ILE A 366 26.24 4.36 14.37
N LYS A 367 26.58 3.47 15.31
CA LYS A 367 26.60 3.77 16.75
C LYS A 367 27.74 4.71 17.13
N ASN A 368 28.89 4.63 16.44
CA ASN A 368 30.08 5.43 16.73
C ASN A 368 30.14 6.79 16.03
N THR A 369 29.17 7.13 15.20
CA THR A 369 29.12 8.40 14.45
C THR A 369 27.92 9.25 14.86
N ASN A 370 27.86 10.52 14.42
CA ASN A 370 26.62 11.27 14.48
C ASN A 370 25.75 10.93 13.26
N SER A 371 25.01 9.84 13.36
CA SER A 371 24.37 9.16 12.24
C SER A 371 23.02 9.77 11.84
N VAL A 372 22.86 10.04 10.55
CA VAL A 372 21.60 10.43 9.91
C VAL A 372 21.10 9.28 9.05
N CYS A 373 19.96 8.71 9.41
CA CYS A 373 19.24 7.75 8.58
C CYS A 373 18.54 8.51 7.43
N ILE A 374 18.81 8.13 6.18
CA ILE A 374 18.05 8.54 5.01
C ILE A 374 17.43 7.29 4.39
N HIS A 375 16.10 7.21 4.35
CA HIS A 375 15.39 6.12 3.70
C HIS A 375 14.78 6.58 2.37
N ILE A 376 15.20 5.96 1.27
CA ILE A 376 14.72 6.23 -0.09
C ILE A 376 13.97 4.99 -0.57
N ARG A 377 12.64 5.08 -0.70
CA ARG A 377 11.83 4.00 -1.26
C ARG A 377 11.38 4.39 -2.66
N ARG A 378 11.74 3.57 -3.64
CA ARG A 378 11.47 3.79 -5.05
C ARG A 378 10.72 2.65 -5.70
N GLY A 379 10.93 1.40 -5.32
CA GLY A 379 10.43 0.22 -6.04
C GLY A 379 8.95 0.29 -6.40
N ASP A 380 8.07 0.05 -5.42
CA ASP A 380 6.64 0.22 -5.60
C ASP A 380 6.21 1.69 -5.68
N PHE A 381 6.96 2.58 -5.03
CA PHE A 381 6.65 4.01 -4.94
C PHE A 381 6.69 4.71 -6.32
N LEU A 382 7.60 4.34 -7.22
CA LEU A 382 7.66 4.88 -8.58
C LEU A 382 6.41 4.55 -9.39
N ASN A 383 5.82 3.37 -9.18
CA ASN A 383 4.60 2.98 -9.88
C ASN A 383 3.36 3.73 -9.33
N LEU A 384 3.47 4.26 -8.11
CA LEU A 384 2.44 5.01 -7.41
C LEU A 384 2.69 6.53 -7.46
N ASN A 385 3.76 6.99 -8.10
CA ASN A 385 4.25 8.37 -8.01
C ASN A 385 4.38 8.89 -6.56
N TRP A 386 4.79 8.01 -5.66
CA TRP A 386 4.98 8.29 -4.23
C TRP A 386 6.44 8.53 -3.87
N GLU A 387 7.35 8.48 -4.83
CA GLU A 387 8.74 8.88 -4.60
C GLU A 387 8.80 10.35 -4.20
N LEU A 388 9.80 10.67 -3.36
CA LEU A 388 10.05 12.03 -2.95
C LEU A 388 11.00 12.72 -3.94
N ASP A 389 10.71 13.97 -4.29
CA ASP A 389 11.59 14.79 -5.12
C ASP A 389 12.99 14.89 -4.49
N PRO A 390 14.10 14.66 -5.24
CA PRO A 390 15.47 14.88 -4.78
C PRO A 390 15.71 16.21 -4.06
N ALA A 391 15.00 17.28 -4.45
CA ALA A 391 15.09 18.59 -3.81
C ALA A 391 14.69 18.57 -2.33
N GLU A 392 13.77 17.70 -1.92
CA GLU A 392 13.36 17.56 -0.52
C GLU A 392 14.44 16.90 0.34
N TYR A 393 15.19 15.93 -0.21
CA TYR A 393 16.36 15.35 0.46
C TYR A 393 17.43 16.42 0.72
N ARG A 394 17.65 17.30 -0.27
CA ARG A 394 18.57 18.43 -0.12
C ARG A 394 18.13 19.41 0.97
N LYS A 395 16.83 19.72 1.08
CA LYS A 395 16.32 20.58 2.15
C LYS A 395 16.55 19.96 3.54
N ALA A 396 16.31 18.66 3.67
CA ALA A 396 16.53 17.94 4.93
C ALA A 396 18.01 17.91 5.31
N GLU A 397 18.90 17.65 4.34
CA GLU A 397 20.35 17.73 4.51
C GLU A 397 20.77 19.11 5.02
N GLN A 398 20.33 20.19 4.36
CA GLN A 398 20.63 21.57 4.79
C GLN A 398 20.16 21.84 6.22
N TYR A 399 19.01 21.30 6.62
CA TYR A 399 18.53 21.41 7.98
C TYR A 399 19.48 20.72 8.96
N PHE A 400 19.88 19.48 8.72
CA PHE A 400 20.77 18.76 9.63
C PHE A 400 22.13 19.44 9.74
N GLU A 401 22.72 19.86 8.62
CA GLU A 401 24.00 20.57 8.60
C GLU A 401 23.95 21.92 9.34
N SER A 402 22.78 22.56 9.40
CA SER A 402 22.60 23.78 10.21
C SER A 402 22.66 23.51 11.72
N LYS A 403 22.47 22.26 12.15
CA LYS A 403 22.47 21.83 13.56
C LYS A 403 23.83 21.25 13.98
N ASP A 404 24.44 20.43 13.13
CA ASP A 404 25.75 19.84 13.36
C ASP A 404 26.44 19.60 12.01
N SER A 405 27.76 19.85 11.96
CA SER A 405 28.58 19.68 10.76
C SER A 405 29.36 18.35 10.74
N ASN A 406 29.33 17.57 11.83
CA ASN A 406 30.02 16.29 11.94
C ASN A 406 29.06 15.11 11.76
N LEU A 407 28.30 15.13 10.68
CA LEU A 407 27.26 14.14 10.38
C LEU A 407 27.76 13.06 9.41
N VAL A 408 27.26 11.84 9.60
CA VAL A 408 27.46 10.73 8.66
C VAL A 408 26.10 10.23 8.19
N TYR A 409 25.88 10.23 6.88
CA TYR A 409 24.62 9.87 6.26
C TYR A 409 24.62 8.38 5.89
N TYR A 410 23.63 7.64 6.39
CA TYR A 410 23.43 6.23 6.10
C TYR A 410 22.19 6.09 5.22
N ILE A 411 22.40 5.67 3.97
CA ILE A 411 21.34 5.52 2.97
C ILE A 411 20.83 4.08 2.97
N PHE A 412 19.53 3.94 3.22
CA PHE A 412 18.77 2.71 3.10
C PHE A 412 17.80 2.85 1.93
N SER A 413 17.80 1.89 1.00
CA SER A 413 16.98 1.98 -0.21
C SER A 413 16.74 0.62 -0.84
N ASP A 414 15.58 0.47 -1.47
CA ASP A 414 15.29 -0.64 -2.38
C ASP A 414 15.89 -0.42 -3.79
N ASP A 415 16.50 0.74 -4.04
CA ASP A 415 17.18 1.13 -5.28
C ASP A 415 18.49 1.91 -4.99
N ILE A 416 19.44 1.22 -4.35
CA ILE A 416 20.79 1.78 -4.06
C ILE A 416 21.54 2.25 -5.32
N PRO A 417 21.50 1.54 -6.48
CA PRO A 417 22.14 2.02 -7.70
C PRO A 417 21.66 3.42 -8.11
N TRP A 418 20.35 3.68 -8.02
CA TRP A 418 19.82 5.01 -8.31
C TRP A 418 20.33 6.05 -7.31
N CYS A 419 20.36 5.74 -6.00
CA CYS A 419 20.86 6.66 -4.98
C CYS A 419 22.32 7.06 -5.24
N LYS A 420 23.17 6.10 -5.65
CA LYS A 420 24.58 6.35 -6.01
C LYS A 420 24.69 7.27 -7.24
N ALA A 421 23.82 7.08 -8.23
CA ALA A 421 23.82 7.89 -9.46
C ALA A 421 23.31 9.33 -9.24
N HIS A 422 22.44 9.56 -8.26
CA HIS A 422 21.78 10.85 -8.00
C HIS A 422 22.31 11.55 -6.74
N LEU A 423 23.51 11.18 -6.25
CA LEU A 423 24.06 11.68 -4.99
C LEU A 423 24.16 13.21 -4.94
N GLN A 424 24.53 13.83 -6.07
CA GLN A 424 24.58 15.29 -6.21
C GLN A 424 23.20 15.93 -6.13
N GLU A 425 22.18 15.30 -6.70
CA GLU A 425 20.80 15.80 -6.68
C GLU A 425 20.24 15.78 -5.26
N LEU A 426 20.55 14.71 -4.51
CA LEU A 426 20.23 14.54 -3.10
C LEU A 426 20.99 15.49 -2.15
N GLY A 427 22.03 16.19 -2.64
CA GLY A 427 22.85 17.11 -1.82
C GLY A 427 23.92 16.40 -0.96
N LEU A 428 24.25 15.15 -1.27
CA LEU A 428 25.10 14.29 -0.44
C LEU A 428 26.50 14.05 -1.05
N ASP A 429 26.80 14.62 -2.21
CA ASP A 429 28.04 14.43 -2.96
C ASP A 429 29.30 14.96 -2.25
N SER A 430 29.13 15.95 -1.37
CA SER A 430 30.19 16.50 -0.51
C SER A 430 30.16 15.99 0.93
N ARG A 431 29.29 15.01 1.24
CA ARG A 431 29.03 14.52 2.59
C ARG A 431 29.61 13.13 2.81
N GLN A 432 29.95 12.82 4.07
CA GLN A 432 30.32 11.46 4.44
C GLN A 432 29.08 10.57 4.37
N THR A 433 29.02 9.74 3.32
CA THR A 433 27.85 8.92 3.00
C THR A 433 28.21 7.45 2.96
N VAL A 434 27.38 6.62 3.58
CA VAL A 434 27.49 5.15 3.62
C VAL A 434 26.21 4.56 3.04
N PHE A 435 26.34 3.70 2.02
CA PHE A 435 25.21 2.95 1.47
C PHE A 435 25.12 1.60 2.19
N VAL A 436 23.96 1.33 2.80
CA VAL A 436 23.70 0.05 3.46
C VAL A 436 23.17 -0.92 2.41
N GLU A 437 23.88 -2.03 2.20
CA GLU A 437 23.62 -2.96 1.10
C GLU A 437 23.52 -4.42 1.56
N GLY A 438 22.73 -5.19 0.82
CA GLY A 438 22.70 -6.65 0.89
C GLY A 438 21.74 -7.24 1.92
N ASN A 439 20.76 -6.44 2.37
CA ASN A 439 19.59 -6.90 3.11
C ASN A 439 18.40 -6.90 2.14
N ALA A 440 17.76 -8.05 1.94
CA ALA A 440 16.64 -8.21 1.00
C ALA A 440 15.78 -9.40 1.40
N GLY A 441 14.54 -9.44 0.90
CA GLY A 441 13.58 -10.51 1.22
C GLY A 441 13.41 -10.66 2.72
N THR A 442 13.56 -11.88 3.26
CA THR A 442 13.43 -12.17 4.70
C THR A 442 14.49 -11.51 5.59
N LYS A 443 15.52 -10.88 5.00
CA LYS A 443 16.54 -10.08 5.69
C LYS A 443 16.27 -8.58 5.67
N SER A 444 15.20 -8.10 5.01
CA SER A 444 14.88 -6.67 4.94
C SER A 444 14.70 -6.04 6.33
N TYR A 445 14.19 -6.78 7.32
CA TYR A 445 14.07 -6.30 8.70
C TYR A 445 15.40 -5.84 9.31
N ILE A 446 16.55 -6.32 8.80
CA ILE A 446 17.87 -5.89 9.26
C ILE A 446 18.10 -4.41 8.91
N ASP A 447 17.56 -3.92 7.79
CA ASP A 447 17.62 -2.48 7.49
C ASP A 447 16.85 -1.68 8.55
N MET A 448 15.64 -2.11 8.92
CA MET A 448 14.88 -1.47 10.01
C MET A 448 15.67 -1.50 11.33
N GLN A 449 16.31 -2.63 11.63
CA GLN A 449 17.15 -2.78 12.82
C GLN A 449 18.35 -1.80 12.79
N LEU A 450 19.07 -1.71 11.67
CA LEU A 450 20.20 -0.80 11.51
C LEU A 450 19.76 0.67 11.55
N MET A 451 18.64 1.00 10.90
CA MET A 451 18.02 2.33 10.94
C MET A 451 17.70 2.72 12.38
N SER A 452 17.18 1.82 13.21
CA SER A 452 16.86 2.10 14.63
C SER A 452 18.08 2.50 15.45
N TYR A 453 19.30 2.14 15.03
CA TYR A 453 20.54 2.57 15.68
C TYR A 453 20.97 3.99 15.29
N CYS A 454 20.39 4.60 14.26
CA CYS A 454 20.70 5.97 13.89
C CYS A 454 20.22 6.97 14.95
N LYS A 455 20.83 8.15 14.98
CA LYS A 455 20.46 9.24 15.91
C LYS A 455 19.39 10.14 15.30
N HIS A 456 19.62 10.55 14.05
CA HIS A 456 18.76 11.43 13.27
C HIS A 456 18.08 10.65 12.16
N PHE A 457 16.91 11.13 11.71
CA PHE A 457 16.08 10.47 10.72
C PHE A 457 15.54 11.47 9.70
N PHE A 458 15.74 11.19 8.42
CA PHE A 458 14.94 11.72 7.34
C PHE A 458 14.11 10.60 6.73
N ILE A 459 12.80 10.66 6.95
CA ILE A 459 11.88 9.59 6.59
C ILE A 459 10.69 10.12 5.79
N HIS A 460 10.23 9.31 4.83
CA HIS A 460 9.09 9.63 3.97
C HIS A 460 7.85 8.80 4.38
N ARG A 461 6.83 8.73 3.51
CA ARG A 461 5.52 8.05 3.70
C ARG A 461 5.58 6.52 3.90
N SER A 462 6.75 5.95 4.18
CA SER A 462 6.86 4.51 4.39
C SER A 462 6.71 4.17 5.86
N SER A 463 5.70 3.37 6.21
CA SER A 463 5.52 2.81 7.55
C SER A 463 6.76 2.06 8.03
N PHE A 464 7.53 1.47 7.11
CA PHE A 464 8.80 0.81 7.41
C PHE A 464 9.83 1.77 8.03
N SER A 465 10.04 2.93 7.42
CA SER A 465 10.98 3.93 7.95
C SER A 465 10.44 4.68 9.16
N ASP A 466 9.12 4.84 9.25
CA ASP A 466 8.46 5.43 10.40
C ASP A 466 8.66 4.57 11.65
N TRP A 467 8.38 3.27 11.56
CA TRP A 467 8.63 2.32 12.65
C TRP A 467 10.09 2.20 13.04
N ALA A 468 11.02 2.25 12.08
CA ALA A 468 12.45 2.28 12.40
C ALA A 468 12.81 3.46 13.32
N SER A 469 12.19 4.62 13.09
CA SER A 469 12.41 5.82 13.91
C SER A 469 11.79 5.70 15.31
N MET A 470 10.61 5.09 15.42
CA MET A 470 9.89 4.88 16.68
C MET A 470 10.60 3.86 17.58
N LEU A 471 11.11 2.77 16.99
CA LEU A 471 11.88 1.72 17.65
C LEU A 471 13.30 2.16 18.04
N SER A 472 13.76 3.32 17.59
CA SER A 472 15.08 3.83 17.93
C SER A 472 15.18 4.15 19.42
N GLU A 473 16.16 3.55 20.10
CA GLU A 473 16.50 3.87 21.49
C GLU A 473 17.25 5.21 21.63
N ASN A 474 17.72 5.77 20.52
CA ASN A 474 18.41 7.06 20.49
C ASN A 474 17.41 8.21 20.52
N ARG A 475 17.02 8.61 21.73
CA ARG A 475 16.15 9.77 21.95
C ARG A 475 16.89 11.11 21.82
N GLY A 476 18.20 11.16 21.64
CA GLY A 476 18.93 12.44 21.55
C GLY A 476 18.84 13.20 20.22
N GLY A 477 18.22 12.62 19.18
CA GLY A 477 18.31 13.15 17.80
C GLY A 477 16.99 13.61 17.19
N VAL A 478 17.09 14.19 16.00
CA VAL A 478 16.00 14.86 15.27
C VAL A 478 15.39 13.93 14.23
N ILE A 479 14.05 13.88 14.18
CA ILE A 479 13.30 13.25 13.09
C ILE A 479 12.70 14.35 12.21
N ILE A 480 12.98 14.29 10.91
CA ILE A 480 12.31 15.06 9.89
C ILE A 480 11.46 14.09 9.08
N ARG A 481 10.15 14.29 9.08
CA ARG A 481 9.21 13.50 8.29
C ARG A 481 8.24 14.36 7.52
N LYS A 482 7.85 13.91 6.33
CA LYS A 482 6.86 14.62 5.52
C LYS A 482 5.54 14.55 6.26
N LYS A 483 4.83 15.67 6.38
CA LYS A 483 3.47 15.65 6.94
C LYS A 483 2.63 14.67 6.14
N PHE A 484 2.00 13.74 6.83
CA PHE A 484 0.88 12.99 6.28
C PHE A 484 -0.29 13.96 6.19
N LYS A 485 -0.40 14.71 5.09
CA LYS A 485 -1.65 15.40 4.74
C LYS A 485 -2.62 14.31 4.34
N ALA A 486 -3.51 13.99 5.26
CA ALA A 486 -4.61 13.14 4.93
C ALA A 486 -5.47 13.82 3.84
N PRO A 487 -6.14 13.06 2.96
CA PRO A 487 -6.85 13.62 1.80
C PRO A 487 -7.89 14.72 2.14
N TRP A 488 -8.30 14.83 3.40
CA TRP A 488 -9.27 15.80 3.90
C TRP A 488 -8.67 17.12 4.44
N GLU A 489 -7.35 17.31 4.40
CA GLU A 489 -6.66 18.53 4.91
C GLU A 489 -6.45 19.63 3.84
N LYS A 490 -7.27 19.69 2.78
CA LYS A 490 -7.24 20.77 1.78
C LYS A 490 -8.52 21.61 1.77
#